data_AF-A0A3M0ZPN9-F1
#
_entry.id   AF-A0A3M0ZPN9-F1
#
_cell.length_a   1.000
_cell.length_b   1.000
_cell.length_c   1.000
_cell.angle_alpha   90.00
_cell.angle_beta   90.00
_cell.angle_gamma   90.00
#
_symmetry.space_group_name_H-M   'P 1'
#
loop_
_entity.id
_entity.type
_entity.pdbx_description
1 polymer ?
#
loop_
_entity_poly.entity_id
_entity_poly.type
_entity_poly.pdbx_seq_one_letter_code
_entity_poly.pdbx_strand_id
1 'polypeptide(L)'
;MAENGDEEEFEEEELNWLERMHPLMEWKVVYPECNSPFGTPMSEKALNELASKKEILIKYLELRARVDGEEIIVIKNLPSNLEVITDHPAVVPMRKSEIKRYLTKMGVMDFVDKEMDNIQEIYRKELKNRKRKKKRVDYI
;
A
#
# COMPACT_ATOMS: atom_id res chain seq x y z
N MET A 1 -22.11 2.07 53.78
CA MET A 1 -21.31 1.21 52.91
C MET A 1 -22.27 0.44 52.03
N ALA A 2 -22.40 0.87 50.79
CA ALA A 2 -22.91 0.11 49.66
C ALA A 2 -22.22 0.74 48.45
N GLU A 3 -21.20 0.05 47.95
CA GLU A 3 -20.47 0.42 46.75
C GLU A 3 -21.39 0.19 45.56
N ASN A 4 -21.78 1.26 44.85
CA ASN A 4 -22.37 1.12 43.53
C ASN A 4 -21.22 0.77 42.59
N GLY A 5 -21.07 -0.51 42.29
CA GLY A 5 -20.22 -0.97 41.20
C GLY A 5 -20.89 -0.59 39.89
N ASP A 6 -20.37 0.45 39.24
CA ASP A 6 -20.63 0.70 37.84
C ASP A 6 -20.10 -0.51 37.05
N GLU A 7 -20.99 -1.41 36.66
CA GLU A 7 -20.71 -2.40 35.64
C GLU A 7 -20.59 -1.64 34.31
N GLU A 8 -19.37 -1.20 33.98
CA GLU A 8 -19.02 -0.85 32.61
C GLU A 8 -19.19 -2.13 31.76
N GLU A 9 -20.35 -2.28 31.12
CA GLU A 9 -20.52 -3.21 30.00
C GLU A 9 -19.50 -2.82 28.93
N PHE A 10 -18.36 -3.49 28.93
CA PHE A 10 -17.44 -3.49 27.81
C PHE A 10 -18.17 -4.15 26.64
N GLU A 11 -18.86 -3.37 25.82
CA GLU A 11 -19.33 -3.83 24.51
C GLU A 11 -18.10 -4.30 23.73
N GLU A 12 -17.89 -5.63 23.65
CA GLU A 12 -16.92 -6.21 22.74
C GLU A 12 -17.34 -5.83 21.33
N GLU A 13 -16.70 -4.81 20.74
CA GLU A 13 -16.89 -4.48 19.33
C GLU A 13 -16.59 -5.74 18.50
N GLU A 14 -17.64 -6.38 17.98
CA GLU A 14 -17.48 -7.56 17.12
C GLU A 14 -16.56 -7.21 15.95
N LEU A 15 -15.40 -7.87 15.90
CA LEU A 15 -14.43 -7.68 14.82
C LEU A 15 -15.09 -8.00 13.48
N ASN A 16 -14.91 -7.12 12.49
CA ASN A 16 -15.37 -7.39 11.13
C ASN A 16 -14.48 -8.44 10.43
N TRP A 17 -14.91 -8.95 9.28
CA TRP A 17 -14.19 -10.02 8.57
C TRP A 17 -12.73 -9.66 8.26
N LEU A 18 -12.43 -8.42 7.85
CA LEU A 18 -11.05 -7.97 7.60
C LEU A 18 -10.19 -7.98 8.86
N GLU A 19 -10.77 -7.56 9.98
CA GLU A 19 -10.09 -7.56 11.28
C GLU A 19 -9.78 -8.98 11.75
N ARG A 20 -10.73 -9.92 11.58
CA ARG A 20 -10.54 -11.33 11.93
C ARG A 20 -9.48 -12.02 11.05
N MET A 21 -9.46 -11.69 9.76
CA MET A 21 -8.56 -12.32 8.80
C MET A 21 -7.19 -11.65 8.72
N HIS A 22 -7.00 -10.46 9.31
CA HIS A 22 -5.75 -9.71 9.25
C HIS A 22 -4.49 -10.54 9.58
N PRO A 23 -4.46 -11.41 10.61
CA PRO A 23 -3.28 -12.24 10.91
C PRO A 23 -2.91 -13.24 9.81
N LEU A 24 -3.86 -13.57 8.94
CA LEU A 24 -3.70 -14.49 7.82
C LEU A 24 -3.47 -13.75 6.48
N MET A 25 -3.56 -12.41 6.50
CA MET A 25 -3.41 -11.59 5.30
C MET A 25 -1.96 -11.21 5.05
N GLU A 26 -1.50 -11.42 3.83
CA GLU A 26 -0.27 -10.84 3.31
C GLU A 26 -0.59 -9.57 2.52
N TRP A 27 0.00 -8.45 2.93
CA TRP A 27 -0.13 -7.17 2.23
C TRP A 27 1.05 -6.92 1.32
N LYS A 28 0.77 -6.55 0.07
CA LYS A 28 1.79 -6.24 -0.93
C LYS A 28 1.49 -4.92 -1.62
N VAL A 29 2.47 -4.02 -1.62
CA VAL A 29 2.44 -2.81 -2.46
C VAL A 29 3.01 -3.14 -3.83
N VAL A 30 2.22 -2.90 -4.87
CA VAL A 30 2.62 -3.00 -6.27
C VAL A 30 2.82 -1.61 -6.83
N TYR A 31 3.92 -1.41 -7.54
CA TYR A 31 4.37 -0.13 -8.07
C TYR A 31 4.97 -0.28 -9.47
N PRO A 32 5.09 0.80 -10.26
CA PRO A 32 5.68 0.74 -11.59
C PRO A 32 7.15 0.30 -11.56
N GLU A 33 7.47 -0.79 -12.24
CA GLU A 33 8.85 -1.26 -12.36
C GLU A 33 9.70 -0.28 -13.17
N CYS A 34 10.88 0.09 -12.66
CA CYS A 34 11.78 1.01 -13.37
C CYS A 34 12.53 0.33 -14.53
N ASN A 35 12.77 -0.98 -14.40
CA ASN A 35 13.57 -1.79 -15.33
C ASN A 35 12.82 -3.09 -15.67
N SER A 36 11.61 -2.95 -16.21
CA SER A 36 10.85 -4.13 -16.62
C SER A 36 11.59 -4.85 -17.77
N PRO A 37 11.87 -6.16 -17.66
CA PRO A 37 12.54 -6.91 -18.74
C PRO A 37 11.67 -7.08 -19.99
N PHE A 38 10.35 -6.95 -19.84
CA PHE A 38 9.36 -7.11 -20.92
C PHE A 38 8.69 -5.78 -21.31
N GLY A 39 9.02 -4.68 -20.62
CA GLY A 39 8.42 -3.36 -20.82
C GLY A 39 9.40 -2.31 -21.33
N THR A 40 8.89 -1.17 -21.77
CA THR A 40 9.74 -0.01 -22.07
C THR A 40 10.37 0.50 -20.78
N PRO A 41 11.70 0.65 -20.70
CA PRO A 41 12.35 1.23 -19.53
C PRO A 41 11.79 2.61 -19.24
N MET A 42 11.52 2.88 -17.97
CA MET A 42 10.95 4.16 -17.56
C MET A 42 11.86 5.32 -17.95
N SER A 43 11.30 6.44 -18.42
CA SER A 43 12.11 7.61 -18.80
C SER A 43 12.80 8.25 -17.57
N GLU A 44 13.93 8.93 -17.79
CA GLU A 44 14.64 9.63 -16.72
C GLU A 44 13.78 10.74 -16.08
N LYS A 45 12.91 11.38 -16.88
CA LYS A 45 11.95 12.36 -16.38
C LYS A 45 10.94 11.73 -15.41
N ALA A 46 10.31 10.62 -15.81
CA ALA A 46 9.35 9.90 -14.98
C ALA A 46 10.00 9.36 -13.69
N LEU A 47 11.22 8.82 -13.77
CA LEU A 47 11.96 8.39 -12.60
C LEU A 47 12.26 9.54 -11.63
N ASN A 48 12.67 10.71 -12.13
CA ASN A 48 12.89 11.88 -11.27
C ASN A 48 11.60 12.35 -10.59
N GLU A 49 10.48 12.37 -11.31
CA GLU A 49 9.18 12.73 -10.74
C GLU A 49 8.76 11.77 -9.62
N LEU A 50 8.82 10.45 -9.86
CA LEU A 50 8.45 9.43 -8.87
C LEU A 50 9.42 9.38 -7.68
N ALA A 51 10.71 9.63 -7.90
CA ALA A 51 11.74 9.66 -6.85
C ALA A 51 11.64 10.88 -5.92
N SER A 52 10.98 11.96 -6.35
CA SER A 52 10.94 13.24 -5.64
C SER A 52 9.58 13.55 -5.00
N LYS A 53 8.48 13.07 -5.59
CA LYS A 53 7.11 13.44 -5.17
C LYS A 53 6.31 12.21 -4.75
N LYS A 54 6.06 12.07 -3.44
CA LYS A 54 5.27 10.95 -2.88
C LYS A 54 3.83 10.96 -3.43
N GLU A 55 3.27 12.13 -3.66
CA GLU A 55 1.91 12.35 -4.16
C GLU A 55 1.72 11.89 -5.61
N ILE A 56 2.80 11.82 -6.38
CA ILE A 56 2.76 11.23 -7.71
C ILE A 56 2.82 9.72 -7.59
N LEU A 57 3.77 9.20 -6.79
CA LEU A 57 3.94 7.77 -6.60
C LEU A 57 2.64 7.10 -6.15
N ILE A 58 1.94 7.70 -5.19
CA ILE A 58 0.74 7.13 -4.59
C ILE A 58 -0.41 6.90 -5.60
N LYS A 59 -0.44 7.66 -6.69
CA LYS A 59 -1.43 7.48 -7.78
C LYS A 59 -1.19 6.23 -8.61
N TYR A 60 0.02 5.69 -8.56
CA TYR A 60 0.43 4.49 -9.30
C TYR A 60 0.56 3.26 -8.41
N LEU A 61 0.28 3.37 -7.11
CA LEU A 61 0.35 2.24 -6.20
C LEU A 61 -0.95 1.46 -6.20
N GLU A 62 -0.80 0.15 -6.15
CA GLU A 62 -1.88 -0.78 -5.83
C GLU A 62 -1.49 -1.53 -4.56
N LEU A 63 -2.35 -1.51 -3.55
CA LEU A 63 -2.19 -2.31 -2.35
C LEU A 63 -3.04 -3.57 -2.49
N ARG A 64 -2.41 -4.73 -2.39
CA ARG A 64 -3.05 -6.03 -2.56
C ARG A 64 -3.03 -6.77 -1.24
N ALA A 65 -4.18 -7.28 -0.82
CA ALA A 65 -4.28 -8.23 0.28
C ALA A 65 -4.44 -9.64 -0.30
N ARG A 66 -3.70 -10.59 0.26
CA ARG A 66 -3.76 -12.00 -0.12
C ARG A 66 -4.01 -12.86 1.10
N VAL A 67 -4.76 -13.95 0.92
CA VAL A 67 -4.96 -14.99 1.93
C VAL A 67 -4.70 -16.31 1.24
N ASP A 68 -3.84 -17.15 1.83
CA ASP A 68 -3.48 -18.48 1.29
C ASP A 68 -3.05 -18.46 -0.19
N GLY A 69 -2.41 -17.37 -0.62
CA GLY A 69 -1.93 -17.17 -1.99
C GLY A 69 -2.97 -16.60 -2.97
N GLU A 70 -4.25 -16.50 -2.57
CA GLU A 70 -5.32 -15.90 -3.36
C GLU A 70 -5.43 -14.40 -3.08
N GLU A 71 -5.57 -13.60 -4.15
CA GLU A 71 -5.77 -12.15 -4.04
C GLU A 71 -7.23 -11.86 -3.68
N ILE A 72 -7.46 -11.33 -2.49
CA ILE A 72 -8.80 -11.09 -1.96
C ILE A 72 -9.26 -9.64 -2.14
N ILE A 73 -8.31 -8.69 -2.14
CA ILE A 73 -8.60 -7.25 -2.20
C ILE A 73 -7.49 -6.54 -2.97
N VAL A 74 -7.89 -5.65 -3.86
CA VAL A 74 -7.02 -4.65 -4.49
C VAL A 74 -7.52 -3.27 -4.11
N ILE A 75 -6.64 -2.44 -3.59
CA ILE A 75 -6.92 -1.06 -3.19
C ILE A 75 -6.06 -0.13 -4.04
N LYS A 76 -6.72 0.79 -4.76
CA LYS A 76 -6.07 1.80 -5.60
C LYS A 76 -6.31 3.20 -5.06
N ASN A 77 -5.52 4.16 -5.55
CA ASN A 77 -5.70 5.61 -5.28
C ASN A 77 -5.64 5.98 -3.79
N LEU A 78 -4.70 5.38 -3.05
CA LEU A 78 -4.34 5.80 -1.70
C LEU A 78 -3.88 7.28 -1.73
N PRO A 79 -4.19 8.14 -0.74
CA PRO A 79 -5.19 8.03 0.32
C PRO A 79 -6.51 8.77 -0.03
N SER A 80 -6.59 9.44 -1.18
CA SER A 80 -7.62 10.45 -1.48
C SER A 80 -8.94 9.84 -1.93
N ASN A 81 -8.92 8.84 -2.82
CA ASN A 81 -10.11 8.18 -3.34
C ASN A 81 -9.92 6.67 -3.34
N LEU A 82 -9.82 6.07 -2.14
CA LEU A 82 -9.72 4.61 -1.97
C LEU A 82 -10.75 3.90 -2.84
N GLU A 83 -10.24 3.27 -3.89
CA GLU A 83 -10.98 2.43 -4.79
C GLU A 83 -10.68 0.98 -4.39
N VAL A 84 -11.67 0.35 -3.76
CA VAL A 84 -11.58 -1.04 -3.33
C VAL A 84 -12.19 -1.90 -4.41
N ILE A 85 -11.42 -2.83 -4.94
CA ILE A 85 -11.80 -3.82 -5.92
C ILE A 85 -11.66 -5.18 -5.24
N THR A 86 -12.77 -5.89 -5.12
CA THR A 86 -12.86 -7.21 -4.50
C THR A 86 -14.10 -7.91 -5.02
N ASP A 87 -13.99 -9.21 -5.24
CA ASP A 87 -15.09 -10.13 -5.52
C ASP A 87 -15.39 -11.03 -4.31
N HIS A 88 -14.66 -10.86 -3.20
CA HIS A 88 -14.81 -11.69 -2.01
C HIS A 88 -16.15 -11.39 -1.32
N PRO A 89 -17.04 -12.40 -1.16
CA PRO A 89 -18.43 -12.19 -0.74
C PRO A 89 -18.57 -11.55 0.64
N ALA A 90 -17.59 -11.75 1.53
CA ALA A 90 -17.56 -11.14 2.86
C ALA A 90 -17.15 -9.66 2.86
N VAL A 91 -16.46 -9.18 1.81
CA VAL A 91 -15.93 -7.81 1.72
C VAL A 91 -16.84 -6.93 0.87
N VAL A 92 -17.47 -7.48 -0.17
CA VAL A 92 -18.46 -6.78 -1.03
C VAL A 92 -19.52 -5.98 -0.25
N PRO A 93 -20.12 -6.47 0.85
CA PRO A 93 -21.12 -5.71 1.60
C PRO A 93 -20.53 -4.62 2.51
N MET A 94 -19.22 -4.57 2.73
CA MET A 94 -18.58 -3.62 3.65
C MET A 94 -18.58 -2.20 3.09
N ARG A 95 -18.88 -1.22 3.94
CA ARG A 95 -18.81 0.20 3.56
C ARG A 95 -17.36 0.65 3.43
N LYS A 96 -17.10 1.58 2.52
CA LYS A 96 -15.77 2.20 2.36
C LYS A 96 -15.22 2.80 3.66
N SER A 97 -16.08 3.35 4.52
CA SER A 97 -15.70 3.89 5.83
C SER A 97 -15.18 2.81 6.78
N GLU A 98 -15.75 1.60 6.74
CA GLU A 98 -15.33 0.47 7.58
C GLU A 98 -13.97 -0.06 7.13
N ILE A 99 -13.77 -0.18 5.82
CA ILE A 99 -12.48 -0.57 5.24
C ILE A 99 -11.41 0.47 5.59
N LYS A 100 -11.71 1.77 5.46
CA LYS A 100 -10.78 2.83 5.84
C LYS A 100 -10.45 2.80 7.33
N ARG A 101 -11.45 2.59 8.19
CA ARG A 101 -11.25 2.43 9.64
C ARG A 101 -10.34 1.24 9.92
N TYR A 102 -10.58 0.09 9.30
CA TYR A 102 -9.73 -1.09 9.38
C TYR A 102 -8.27 -0.80 8.97
N LEU A 103 -8.05 -0.23 7.78
CA LEU A 103 -6.71 0.07 7.27
C LEU A 103 -5.92 0.99 8.21
N THR A 104 -6.61 1.90 8.89
CA THR A 104 -6.01 2.81 9.87
C THR A 104 -5.75 2.09 11.19
N LYS A 105 -6.75 1.36 11.72
CA LYS A 105 -6.66 0.64 13.00
C LYS A 105 -5.58 -0.44 13.00
N MET A 106 -5.41 -1.14 11.89
CA MET A 106 -4.44 -2.24 11.76
C MET A 106 -3.08 -1.77 11.21
N GLY A 107 -2.83 -0.46 11.10
CA GLY A 107 -1.52 0.07 10.69
C GLY A 107 -1.13 -0.22 9.24
N VAL A 108 -2.08 -0.61 8.38
CA VAL A 108 -1.82 -0.91 6.97
C VAL A 108 -1.37 0.34 6.23
N MET A 109 -1.90 1.52 6.59
CA MET A 109 -1.47 2.80 6.02
C MET A 109 -0.01 3.13 6.37
N ASP A 110 0.43 2.86 7.61
CA ASP A 110 1.81 3.09 8.03
C ASP A 110 2.78 2.15 7.28
N PHE A 111 2.34 0.92 6.98
CA PHE A 111 3.07 0.00 6.13
C PHE A 111 3.22 0.55 4.71
N VAL A 112 2.15 1.07 4.10
CA VAL A 112 2.19 1.69 2.77
C VAL A 112 3.17 2.87 2.74
N ASP A 113 3.13 3.74 3.74
CA ASP A 113 4.00 4.93 3.80
C ASP A 113 5.49 4.53 3.87
N LYS A 114 5.83 3.48 4.64
CA LYS A 114 7.20 2.93 4.68
C LYS A 114 7.61 2.33 3.34
N GLU A 115 6.72 1.57 2.70
CA GLU A 115 6.99 0.98 1.39
C GLU A 115 7.20 2.05 0.32
N MET A 116 6.47 3.17 0.39
CA MET A 116 6.69 4.30 -0.49
C MET A 116 8.10 4.86 -0.39
N ASP A 117 8.64 4.99 0.82
CA ASP A 117 10.02 5.46 1.03
C ASP A 117 11.03 4.49 0.42
N ASN A 118 10.82 3.18 0.61
CA ASN A 118 11.64 2.13 0.00
C ASN A 118 11.63 2.21 -1.53
N ILE A 119 10.44 2.36 -2.13
CA ILE A 119 10.25 2.48 -3.58
C ILE A 119 10.93 3.73 -4.14
N GLN A 120 10.79 4.88 -3.47
CA GLN A 120 11.50 6.09 -3.88
C GLN A 120 13.02 5.92 -3.83
N GLU A 121 13.55 5.20 -2.84
CA GLU A 121 14.97 4.90 -2.77
C GLU A 121 15.44 4.03 -3.95
N ILE A 122 14.64 3.03 -4.36
CA ILE A 122 14.90 2.23 -5.56
C ILE A 122 15.02 3.12 -6.79
N TYR A 123 14.06 4.04 -7.01
CA TYR A 123 14.13 4.97 -8.14
C TYR A 123 15.34 5.90 -8.08
N ARG A 124 15.71 6.40 -6.89
CA ARG A 124 16.92 7.22 -6.70
C ARG A 124 18.20 6.44 -7.02
N LYS A 125 18.29 5.17 -6.61
CA LYS A 125 19.42 4.29 -6.92
C LYS A 125 19.52 4.06 -8.43
N GLU A 126 18.41 3.79 -9.10
CA GLU A 126 18.38 3.61 -10.55
C GLU A 126 18.83 4.88 -11.30
N LEU A 127 18.36 6.07 -10.90
CA LEU A 127 18.81 7.34 -11.46
C LEU A 127 20.33 7.53 -11.32
N LYS A 128 20.90 7.21 -10.15
CA LYS A 128 22.35 7.27 -9.92
C LYS A 128 23.11 6.30 -10.84
N ASN A 129 22.59 5.08 -11.02
CA ASN A 129 23.19 4.07 -11.89
C ASN A 129 23.20 4.53 -13.36
N ARG A 130 22.11 5.12 -13.85
CA ARG A 130 22.03 5.67 -15.21
C ARG A 130 23.03 6.82 -15.44
N LYS A 131 23.17 7.73 -14.47
CA LYS A 131 24.16 8.82 -14.53
C LYS A 131 25.60 8.30 -14.56
N ARG A 132 25.91 7.26 -13.77
CA ARG A 132 27.24 6.61 -13.78
C ARG A 132 27.56 5.94 -15.11
N LYS A 133 26.58 5.25 -15.72
CA LYS A 133 26.75 4.62 -17.03
C LYS A 133 27.03 5.65 -18.13
N LYS A 134 26.28 6.77 -18.17
CA LYS A 134 26.50 7.86 -19.13
C LYS A 134 27.93 8.42 -19.05
N LYS A 135 28.38 8.79 -17.85
CA LYS A 135 29.76 9.30 -17.62
C LYS A 135 30.87 8.36 -18.09
N ARG A 136 30.62 7.04 -18.06
CA ARG A 136 31.60 6.04 -18.49
C ARG A 136 31.67 5.90 -20.02
N VAL A 137 30.57 6.18 -20.72
CA VAL A 137 30.53 6.20 -22.18
C VAL A 137 31.20 7.45 -22.74
N ASP A 138 31.02 8.60 -22.08
CA ASP A 138 31.63 9.87 -22.51
C ASP A 138 33.16 9.95 -22.32
N TYR A 139 33.77 8.93 -21.70
CA TYR A 139 35.21 8.89 -21.36
C TYR A 139 36.01 7.90 -22.22
N ILE A 140 35.37 7.27 -23.21
CA ILE A 140 35.98 6.33 -24.18
C ILE A 140 35.97 7.00 -25.55
#